data_AF-A0AA41U0K1-F1
#
_entry.id   AF-A0AA41U0K1-F1
#
_cell.length_a   1.000
_cell.length_b   1.000
_cell.length_c   1.000
_cell.angle_alpha   90.00
_cell.angle_beta   90.00
_cell.angle_gamma   90.00
#
_symmetry.space_group_name_H-M   'P 1'
#
loop_
_entity.id
_entity.type
_entity.pdbx_description
1 polymer ?
#
loop_
_entity_poly.entity_id
_entity_poly.type
_entity_poly.pdbx_seq_one_letter_code
_entity_poly.pdbx_strand_id
1 'polypeptide(L)'
;MSPLRSRLADGRTLPLLTYTFLSGALVAGAAWIATARSLEAVVNTLVLLGGATGVLNERRAAARRGRRLALSAITAETAWNRDVLGNAPFRPGTAPPSDLTLPRLRVRAVETALVTAVFQGRGDQVLAGLLTAWCDAADDLNHRLAVVEADVFGCRPAERADRHRVIMESVRNSAELRAAIDACAALTALTAPAAGTRPTR
;
A
#
# COMPACT_ATOMS: atom_id res chain seq x y z
N MET A 1 -42.80 2.18 4.68
CA MET A 1 -41.33 2.11 4.93
C MET A 1 -40.65 2.11 3.57
N SER A 2 -40.11 3.26 3.17
CA SER A 2 -39.82 3.59 1.76
C SER A 2 -38.49 3.01 1.24
N PRO A 3 -38.46 2.44 0.02
CA PRO A 3 -37.28 1.82 -0.62
C PRO A 3 -36.20 2.82 -1.10
N LEU A 4 -36.31 4.10 -0.72
CA LEU A 4 -35.38 5.16 -1.13
C LEU A 4 -34.10 5.22 -0.27
N ARG A 5 -34.08 4.61 0.93
CA ARG A 5 -32.91 4.63 1.80
C ARG A 5 -31.79 3.66 1.39
N SER A 6 -32.09 2.59 0.64
CA SER A 6 -31.07 1.59 0.26
C SER A 6 -30.16 2.03 -0.90
N ARG A 7 -30.57 3.00 -1.73
CA ARG A 7 -29.74 3.50 -2.83
C ARG A 7 -28.73 4.59 -2.43
N LEU A 8 -28.90 5.21 -1.26
CA LEU A 8 -28.00 6.25 -0.75
C LEU A 8 -26.81 5.69 0.06
N ALA A 9 -26.79 4.38 0.32
CA ALA A 9 -25.72 3.69 1.05
C ALA A 9 -24.57 3.21 0.15
N ASP A 10 -24.66 3.44 -1.16
CA ASP A 10 -23.56 3.12 -2.07
C ASP A 10 -22.61 4.31 -2.09
N GLY A 11 -21.38 4.16 -1.57
CA GLY A 11 -20.38 5.23 -1.38
C GLY A 11 -19.96 5.99 -2.65
N ARG A 12 -20.54 5.65 -3.80
CA ARG A 12 -20.38 6.28 -5.11
C ARG A 12 -21.46 7.31 -5.44
N THR A 13 -22.59 7.34 -4.74
CA THR A 13 -23.72 8.25 -5.04
C THR A 13 -23.46 9.67 -4.57
N LEU A 14 -22.92 9.83 -3.36
CA LEU A 14 -22.54 11.12 -2.79
C LEU A 14 -21.55 11.91 -3.67
N PRO A 15 -20.42 11.33 -4.14
CA PRO A 15 -19.51 12.06 -5.00
C PRO A 15 -20.12 12.36 -6.36
N LEU A 16 -20.95 11.47 -6.93
CA LEU A 16 -21.61 11.71 -8.21
C LEU A 16 -22.57 12.91 -8.12
N LEU A 17 -23.38 12.94 -7.06
CA LEU A 17 -24.37 13.99 -6.82
C LEU A 17 -23.69 15.35 -6.58
N THR A 18 -22.60 15.34 -5.81
CA THR A 18 -21.75 16.51 -5.58
C THR A 18 -21.14 17.01 -6.89
N TYR A 19 -20.64 16.10 -7.73
CA TYR A 19 -20.06 16.46 -9.03
C TYR A 19 -21.10 17.03 -9.98
N THR A 20 -22.30 16.44 -10.06
CA THR A 20 -23.39 16.94 -10.90
C THR A 20 -23.88 18.31 -10.44
N PHE A 21 -23.95 18.53 -9.13
CA PHE A 21 -24.35 19.83 -8.58
C PHE A 21 -23.29 20.91 -8.85
N LEU A 22 -22.01 20.59 -8.65
CA LEU A 22 -20.89 21.49 -8.99
C LEU A 22 -20.83 21.80 -10.48
N SER A 23 -21.02 20.80 -11.34
CA SER A 23 -21.08 21.00 -12.80
C SER A 23 -22.29 21.86 -13.20
N GLY A 24 -23.46 21.65 -12.58
CA GLY A 24 -24.65 22.47 -12.81
C GLY A 24 -24.43 23.92 -12.39
N ALA A 25 -23.85 24.15 -11.21
CA ALA A 25 -23.49 25.48 -10.73
C ALA A 25 -22.45 26.17 -11.63
N LEU A 26 -21.47 25.41 -12.14
CA LEU A 26 -20.48 25.91 -13.09
C LEU A 26 -21.12 26.35 -14.42
N VAL A 27 -22.01 25.52 -14.98
CA VAL A 27 -22.71 25.84 -16.23
C VAL A 27 -23.64 27.02 -16.05
N ALA A 28 -24.35 27.10 -14.92
CA ALA A 28 -25.19 28.25 -14.59
C ALA A 28 -24.35 29.54 -14.44
N GLY A 29 -23.19 29.46 -13.80
CA GLY A 29 -22.24 30.58 -13.71
C GLY A 29 -21.69 30.99 -15.08
N ALA A 30 -21.33 30.04 -15.94
CA ALA A 30 -20.87 30.32 -17.30
C ALA A 30 -21.98 30.94 -18.18
N ALA A 31 -23.21 30.45 -18.06
CA ALA A 31 -24.37 31.01 -18.75
C ALA A 31 -24.67 32.44 -18.25
N TRP A 32 -24.54 32.70 -16.95
CA TRP A 32 -24.69 34.03 -16.38
C TRP A 32 -23.63 35.01 -16.90
N ILE A 33 -22.36 34.59 -16.97
CA ILE A 33 -21.26 35.37 -17.57
C ILE A 33 -21.58 35.75 -19.02
N ALA A 34 -22.10 34.82 -19.82
CA ALA A 34 -22.47 35.09 -21.21
C ALA A 34 -23.58 36.16 -21.35
N THR A 35 -24.38 36.35 -20.30
CA THR A 35 -25.42 37.39 -20.24
C THR A 35 -25.01 38.65 -19.47
N ALA A 36 -23.87 38.64 -18.78
CA ALA A 36 -23.42 39.73 -17.92
C ALA A 36 -22.87 40.90 -18.74
N ARG A 37 -23.41 42.10 -18.52
CA ARG A 37 -23.01 43.33 -19.22
C ARG A 37 -21.81 44.06 -18.59
N SER A 38 -21.37 43.66 -17.39
CA SER A 38 -20.25 44.31 -16.69
C SER A 38 -18.99 43.43 -16.67
N LEU A 39 -17.88 44.01 -17.11
CA LEU A 39 -16.56 43.37 -17.21
C LEU A 39 -16.03 42.92 -15.83
N GLU A 40 -16.37 43.68 -14.78
CA GLU A 40 -16.03 43.39 -13.38
C GLU A 40 -16.63 42.06 -12.89
N ALA A 41 -17.87 41.74 -13.27
CA ALA A 41 -18.49 40.46 -12.91
C ALA A 41 -17.81 39.26 -13.59
N VAL A 42 -17.41 39.43 -14.85
CA VAL A 42 -16.69 38.39 -15.61
C VAL A 42 -15.32 38.11 -14.97
N VAL A 43 -14.56 39.16 -14.65
CA VAL A 43 -13.24 39.04 -14.01
C VAL A 43 -13.34 38.39 -12.63
N ASN A 44 -14.30 38.79 -11.80
CA ASN A 44 -14.46 38.22 -10.46
C ASN A 44 -14.78 36.71 -10.51
N THR A 45 -15.62 36.30 -11.48
CA THR A 45 -15.95 34.88 -11.65
C THR A 45 -14.76 34.06 -12.17
N LEU A 46 -13.95 34.63 -13.07
CA LEU A 46 -12.70 34.01 -13.54
C LEU A 46 -11.67 33.85 -12.43
N VAL A 47 -11.55 34.83 -11.52
CA VAL A 47 -10.67 34.75 -10.35
C VAL A 47 -11.10 33.61 -9.43
N LEU A 48 -12.40 33.51 -9.14
CA LEU A 48 -12.95 32.40 -8.34
C LEU A 48 -12.71 31.04 -9.00
N LEU A 49 -12.91 30.95 -10.32
CA LEU A 49 -12.68 29.71 -11.05
C LEU A 49 -11.19 29.34 -11.10
N GLY A 50 -10.31 30.31 -11.28
CA GLY A 50 -8.87 30.16 -11.24
C GLY A 50 -8.41 29.64 -9.86
N GLY A 51 -8.91 30.24 -8.78
CA GLY A 51 -8.64 29.80 -7.41
C GLY A 51 -9.11 28.36 -7.15
N ALA A 52 -10.36 28.03 -7.51
CA ALA A 52 -10.89 26.68 -7.35
C ALA A 52 -10.11 25.64 -8.16
N THR A 53 -9.74 25.97 -9.40
CA THR A 53 -8.96 25.09 -10.27
C THR A 53 -7.55 24.88 -9.73
N GLY A 54 -6.92 25.93 -9.17
CA GLY A 54 -5.63 25.85 -8.51
C GLY A 54 -5.63 24.83 -7.36
N VAL A 55 -6.61 24.91 -6.46
CA VAL A 55 -6.77 23.97 -5.34
C VAL A 55 -6.99 22.55 -5.84
N LEU A 56 -7.82 22.35 -6.86
CA LEU A 56 -8.07 21.02 -7.43
C LEU A 56 -6.80 20.43 -8.06
N ASN A 57 -6.01 21.26 -8.75
CA ASN A 57 -4.76 20.81 -9.35
C ASN A 57 -3.73 20.44 -8.28
N GLU A 58 -3.63 21.24 -7.22
CA GLU A 58 -2.75 20.95 -6.09
C GLU A 58 -3.14 19.65 -5.38
N ARG A 59 -4.44 19.44 -5.11
CA ARG A 59 -4.94 18.18 -4.52
C ARG A 59 -4.62 16.98 -5.41
N ARG A 60 -4.78 17.09 -6.74
CA ARG A 60 -4.41 16.03 -7.69
C ARG A 60 -2.90 15.80 -7.73
N ALA A 61 -2.09 16.86 -7.63
CA ALA A 61 -0.64 16.75 -7.59
C ALA A 61 -0.16 16.11 -6.29
N ALA A 62 -0.76 16.46 -5.15
CA ALA A 62 -0.48 15.89 -3.85
C ALA A 62 -0.85 14.39 -3.80
N ALA A 63 -2.01 14.00 -4.32
CA ALA A 63 -2.40 12.59 -4.41
C ALA A 63 -1.42 11.77 -5.27
N ARG A 64 -0.99 12.32 -6.43
CA ARG A 64 0.02 11.68 -7.29
C ARG A 64 1.38 11.56 -6.61
N ARG A 65 1.81 12.60 -5.89
CA ARG A 65 3.05 12.59 -5.10
C ARG A 65 2.98 11.55 -3.98
N GLY A 66 1.89 11.50 -3.23
CA GLY A 66 1.66 10.52 -2.17
C GLY A 66 1.72 9.09 -2.68
N ARG A 67 1.06 8.80 -3.80
CA ARG A 67 1.13 7.49 -4.46
C ARG A 67 2.55 7.08 -4.84
N ARG A 68 3.33 8.00 -5.45
CA ARG A 68 4.71 7.71 -5.84
C ARG A 68 5.61 7.45 -4.62
N LEU A 69 5.46 8.24 -3.56
CA LEU A 69 6.22 8.08 -2.33
C LEU A 69 5.89 6.75 -1.64
N ALA A 70 4.60 6.41 -1.54
CA ALA A 70 4.16 5.13 -0.99
C ALA A 70 4.73 3.94 -1.77
N LEU A 71 4.66 3.97 -3.11
CA LEU A 71 5.27 2.94 -3.95
C LEU A 71 6.77 2.82 -3.71
N SER A 72 7.50 3.94 -3.67
CA SER A 72 8.95 3.90 -3.43
C SER A 72 9.32 3.32 -2.05
N ALA A 73 8.53 3.65 -1.02
CA ALA A 73 8.72 3.11 0.32
C ALA A 73 8.43 1.61 0.37
N ILE A 74 7.34 1.16 -0.26
CA ILE A 74 6.99 -0.25 -0.39
C ILE A 74 8.09 -1.00 -1.14
N THR A 75 8.58 -0.48 -2.27
CA THR A 75 9.66 -1.12 -3.03
C THR A 75 10.92 -1.30 -2.19
N ALA A 76 11.33 -0.26 -1.44
CA ALA A 76 12.49 -0.34 -0.55
C ALA A 76 12.28 -1.38 0.58
N GLU A 77 11.08 -1.41 1.16
CA GLU A 77 10.70 -2.38 2.19
C GLU A 77 10.71 -3.82 1.65
N THR A 78 10.10 -4.06 0.48
CA THR A 78 10.09 -5.39 -0.17
C THR A 78 11.49 -5.84 -0.60
N ALA A 79 12.36 -4.91 -1.03
CA ALA A 79 13.74 -5.25 -1.34
C ALA A 79 14.51 -5.69 -0.09
N TRP A 80 14.34 -4.96 1.02
CA TRP A 80 14.94 -5.35 2.30
C TRP A 80 14.40 -6.70 2.81
N ASN A 81 13.09 -6.92 2.72
CA ASN A 81 12.48 -8.19 3.11
C ASN A 81 12.94 -9.36 2.25
N ARG A 82 13.11 -9.15 0.94
CA ARG A 82 13.71 -10.16 0.05
C ARG A 82 15.11 -10.51 0.51
N ASP A 83 15.94 -9.53 0.84
CA ASP A 83 17.30 -9.78 1.32
C ASP A 83 17.27 -10.59 2.63
N VAL A 84 16.35 -10.25 3.55
CA VAL A 84 16.13 -11.02 4.78
C VAL A 84 15.74 -12.46 4.48
N LEU A 85 14.74 -12.68 3.63
CA LEU A 85 14.28 -14.02 3.25
C LEU A 85 15.34 -14.82 2.47
N GLY A 86 16.26 -14.13 1.78
CA GLY A 86 17.39 -14.73 1.07
C GLY A 86 18.59 -15.08 1.95
N ASN A 87 18.59 -14.68 3.23
CA ASN A 87 19.72 -14.91 4.14
C ASN A 87 19.79 -16.34 4.69
N ALA A 88 20.94 -16.65 5.27
CA ALA A 88 21.26 -17.96 5.84
C ALA A 88 20.14 -18.60 6.69
N PRO A 89 19.47 -17.94 7.65
CA PRO A 89 18.47 -18.60 8.50
C PRO A 89 17.30 -19.23 7.75
N PHE A 90 16.91 -18.69 6.59
CA PHE A 90 15.77 -19.18 5.83
C PHE A 90 16.16 -20.06 4.63
N ARG A 91 17.46 -20.11 4.28
CA ARG A 91 17.97 -20.93 3.18
C ARG A 91 18.05 -22.41 3.56
N PRO A 92 17.68 -23.34 2.68
CA PRO A 92 17.87 -24.78 2.92
C PRO A 92 19.34 -25.16 3.03
N GLY A 93 19.63 -26.09 3.94
CA GLY A 93 20.95 -26.69 4.14
C GLY A 93 21.95 -25.81 4.91
N THR A 94 21.55 -24.63 5.38
CA THR A 94 22.40 -23.79 6.23
C THR A 94 22.23 -24.16 7.71
N ALA A 95 23.33 -24.02 8.46
CA ALA A 95 23.30 -24.11 9.91
C ALA A 95 22.44 -22.96 10.49
N PRO A 96 21.67 -23.20 11.56
CA PRO A 96 20.94 -22.14 12.24
C PRO A 96 21.92 -21.06 12.73
N PRO A 97 21.51 -19.78 12.73
CA PRO A 97 22.38 -18.69 13.17
C PRO A 97 22.82 -18.93 14.63
N SER A 98 24.05 -18.51 14.94
CA SER A 98 24.56 -18.48 16.31
C SER A 98 23.86 -17.41 17.15
N ASP A 99 23.34 -16.37 16.49
CA ASP A 99 22.42 -15.41 17.10
C ASP A 99 21.04 -16.05 17.24
N LEU A 100 20.48 -15.98 18.45
CA LEU A 100 19.16 -16.49 18.79
C LEU A 100 18.05 -15.56 18.30
N THR A 101 18.41 -14.35 17.86
CA THR A 101 17.47 -13.35 17.38
C THR A 101 17.23 -13.54 15.88
N LEU A 102 16.00 -13.88 15.50
CA LEU A 102 15.65 -14.09 14.10
C LEU A 102 15.26 -12.75 13.45
N PRO A 103 15.73 -12.47 12.22
CA PRO A 103 15.41 -11.21 11.55
C PRO A 103 13.90 -11.16 11.23
N ARG A 104 13.27 -10.02 11.55
CA ARG A 104 11.83 -9.79 11.37
C ARG A 104 11.54 -9.16 10.02
N LEU A 105 10.41 -9.54 9.40
CA LEU A 105 9.92 -8.87 8.21
C LEU A 105 9.32 -7.51 8.55
N ARG A 106 9.57 -6.52 7.71
CA ARG A 106 9.00 -5.18 7.82
C ARG A 106 7.69 -5.10 7.05
N VAL A 107 6.67 -4.50 7.67
CA VAL A 107 5.34 -4.28 7.07
C VAL A 107 4.89 -2.81 7.14
N ARG A 108 5.72 -1.93 7.70
CA ARG A 108 5.31 -0.57 8.09
C ARG A 108 4.93 0.30 6.90
N ALA A 109 5.69 0.23 5.80
CA ALA A 109 5.39 1.00 4.59
C ALA A 109 4.09 0.50 3.95
N VAL A 110 3.87 -0.81 3.95
CA VAL A 110 2.66 -1.43 3.42
C VAL A 110 1.44 -1.08 4.25
N GLU A 111 1.50 -1.24 5.58
CA GLU A 111 0.43 -0.86 6.51
C GLU A 111 0.07 0.62 6.36
N THR A 112 1.08 1.50 6.32
CA THR A 112 0.86 2.93 6.14
C THR A 112 0.11 3.21 4.84
N ALA A 113 0.45 2.51 3.76
CA ALA A 113 -0.23 2.68 2.48
C ALA A 113 -1.67 2.14 2.47
N LEU A 114 -1.94 1.05 3.20
CA LEU A 114 -3.28 0.48 3.38
C LEU A 114 -4.16 1.44 4.21
N VAL A 115 -3.66 1.92 5.35
CA VAL A 115 -4.37 2.85 6.24
C VAL A 115 -4.65 4.20 5.57
N THR A 116 -3.68 4.72 4.80
CA THR A 116 -3.83 6.01 4.11
C THR A 116 -4.66 5.93 2.83
N ALA A 117 -5.16 4.74 2.47
CA ALA A 117 -6.02 4.52 1.30
C ALA A 117 -5.42 5.07 -0.02
N VAL A 118 -4.09 5.16 -0.11
CA VAL A 118 -3.37 5.74 -1.25
C VAL A 118 -3.61 4.95 -2.56
N PHE A 119 -3.99 3.67 -2.44
CA PHE A 119 -4.25 2.75 -3.54
C PHE A 119 -5.74 2.38 -3.70
N GLN A 120 -6.67 3.31 -3.44
CA GLN A 120 -8.11 3.07 -3.66
C GLN A 120 -8.62 3.42 -5.07
N GLY A 121 -7.71 3.62 -6.03
CA GLY A 121 -8.09 3.82 -7.43
C GLY A 121 -8.72 2.57 -8.05
N ARG A 122 -9.59 2.75 -9.06
CA ARG A 122 -10.24 1.63 -9.79
C ARG A 122 -9.27 0.59 -10.35
N GLY A 123 -8.02 0.97 -10.62
CA GLY A 123 -6.98 0.07 -11.15
C GLY A 123 -6.08 -0.57 -10.09
N ASP A 124 -6.26 -0.26 -8.80
CA ASP A 124 -5.31 -0.61 -7.75
C ASP A 124 -5.77 -1.81 -6.90
N GLN A 125 -6.92 -2.42 -7.21
CA GLN A 125 -7.51 -3.51 -6.42
C GLN A 125 -6.58 -4.72 -6.29
N VAL A 126 -5.89 -5.08 -7.38
CA VAL A 126 -4.92 -6.19 -7.38
C VAL A 126 -3.74 -5.88 -6.46
N LEU A 127 -3.21 -4.65 -6.54
CA LEU A 127 -2.10 -4.22 -5.68
C LEU A 127 -2.52 -4.20 -4.21
N ALA A 128 -3.69 -3.64 -3.89
CA ALA A 128 -4.22 -3.62 -2.53
C ALA A 128 -4.42 -5.03 -1.95
N GLY A 129 -4.92 -5.97 -2.78
CA GLY A 129 -5.06 -7.38 -2.40
C GLY A 129 -3.70 -8.02 -2.07
N LEU A 130 -2.69 -7.79 -2.90
CA LEU A 130 -1.34 -8.32 -2.67
C LEU A 130 -0.64 -7.67 -1.46
N LEU A 131 -0.86 -6.38 -1.22
CA LEU A 131 -0.34 -5.68 -0.04
C LEU A 131 -0.94 -6.26 1.24
N THR A 132 -2.24 -6.55 1.24
CA THR A 132 -2.93 -7.19 2.37
C THR A 132 -2.40 -8.60 2.58
N ALA A 133 -2.32 -9.42 1.52
CA ALA A 133 -1.80 -10.78 1.60
C ALA A 133 -0.34 -10.83 2.09
N TRP A 134 0.48 -9.85 1.72
CA TRP A 134 1.84 -9.70 2.25
C TRP A 134 1.86 -9.38 3.73
N CYS A 135 1.03 -8.44 4.20
CA CYS A 135 0.92 -8.12 5.63
C CYS A 135 0.54 -9.37 6.43
N ASP A 136 -0.51 -10.08 6.02
CA ASP A 136 -0.97 -11.29 6.70
C ASP A 136 0.16 -12.35 6.77
N ALA A 137 0.82 -12.64 5.65
CA ALA A 137 1.90 -13.63 5.60
C ALA A 137 3.13 -13.22 6.42
N ALA A 138 3.48 -11.92 6.40
CA ALA A 138 4.61 -11.40 7.16
C ALA A 138 4.33 -11.42 8.67
N ASP A 139 3.11 -11.11 9.08
CA ASP A 139 2.68 -11.15 10.48
C ASP A 139 2.63 -12.58 11.01
N ASP A 140 2.10 -13.53 10.24
CA ASP A 140 2.09 -14.95 10.59
C ASP A 140 3.51 -15.49 10.76
N LEU A 141 4.41 -15.18 9.81
CA LEU A 141 5.81 -15.60 9.91
C LEU A 141 6.50 -14.95 11.10
N ASN A 142 6.34 -13.64 11.30
CA ASN A 142 6.90 -12.94 12.44
C ASN A 142 6.37 -13.51 13.76
N HIS A 143 5.07 -13.79 13.88
CA HIS A 143 4.52 -14.41 15.07
C HIS A 143 5.18 -15.76 15.35
N ARG A 144 5.30 -16.61 14.32
CA ARG A 144 5.98 -17.89 14.45
C ARG A 144 7.43 -17.74 14.88
N LEU A 145 8.20 -16.82 14.29
CA LEU A 145 9.58 -16.54 14.69
C LEU A 145 9.66 -16.11 16.17
N ALA A 146 8.68 -15.34 16.68
CA ALA A 146 8.64 -14.95 18.09
C ALA A 146 8.40 -16.15 19.01
N VAL A 147 7.52 -17.08 18.62
CA VAL A 147 7.30 -18.32 19.37
C VAL A 147 8.56 -19.18 19.37
N VAL A 148 9.27 -19.28 18.24
CA VAL A 148 10.55 -20.01 18.15
C VAL A 148 11.58 -19.40 19.10
N GLU A 149 11.77 -18.09 19.04
CA GLU A 149 12.71 -17.39 19.93
C GLU A 149 12.38 -17.67 21.40
N ALA A 150 11.10 -17.55 21.79
CA ALA A 150 10.67 -17.81 23.17
C ALA A 150 10.92 -19.27 23.62
N ASP A 151 10.63 -20.26 22.77
CA ASP A 151 10.89 -21.68 23.07
C ASP A 151 12.39 -21.93 23.27
N VAL A 152 13.22 -21.39 22.38
CA VAL A 152 14.67 -21.59 22.40
C VAL A 152 15.32 -20.87 23.61
N PHE A 153 14.83 -19.69 24.00
CA PHE A 153 15.27 -19.01 25.22
C PHE A 153 14.87 -19.78 26.50
N GLY A 154 13.73 -20.46 26.49
CA GLY A 154 13.27 -21.31 27.58
C GLY A 154 14.10 -22.59 27.77
N CYS A 155 14.85 -23.03 26.77
CA CYS A 155 15.68 -24.24 26.84
C CYS A 155 17.00 -24.05 27.60
N ARG A 156 17.47 -25.14 28.20
CA ARG A 156 18.81 -25.24 28.79
C ARG A 156 19.88 -24.97 27.72
N PRO A 157 21.01 -24.32 28.07
CA PRO A 157 22.06 -23.98 27.10
C PRO A 157 22.58 -25.19 26.30
N ALA A 158 22.66 -26.37 26.92
CA ALA A 158 23.15 -27.60 26.28
C ALA A 158 22.19 -28.17 25.22
N GLU A 159 20.88 -27.92 25.35
CA GLU A 159 19.84 -28.41 24.44
C GLU A 159 19.46 -27.37 23.37
N ARG A 160 19.86 -26.12 23.59
CA ARG A 160 19.44 -24.96 22.79
C ARG A 160 19.82 -25.07 21.31
N ALA A 161 21.03 -25.52 21.00
CA ALA A 161 21.50 -25.61 19.62
C ALA A 161 20.73 -26.65 18.80
N ASP A 162 20.46 -27.83 19.40
CA ASP A 162 19.72 -28.89 18.72
C ASP A 162 18.23 -28.52 18.59
N ARG A 163 17.64 -27.93 19.64
CA ARG A 163 16.27 -27.42 19.61
C ARG A 163 16.08 -26.33 18.55
N HIS A 164 17.00 -25.36 18.50
CA HIS A 164 16.99 -24.29 17.50
C HIS A 164 17.07 -24.86 16.08
N ARG A 165 17.93 -25.87 15.84
CA ARG A 165 18.05 -26.55 14.55
C ARG A 165 16.73 -27.21 14.11
N VAL A 166 16.11 -28.01 14.98
CA VAL A 166 14.87 -28.74 14.68
C VAL A 166 13.73 -27.76 14.34
N ILE A 167 13.59 -26.70 15.13
CA ILE A 167 12.51 -25.72 14.92
C ILE A 167 12.76 -24.89 13.66
N MET A 168 14.01 -24.46 13.40
CA MET A 168 14.32 -23.73 12.17
C MET A 168 14.06 -24.55 10.91
N GLU A 169 14.32 -25.86 10.95
CA GLU A 169 13.94 -26.75 9.85
C GLU A 169 12.42 -26.83 9.67
N SER A 170 11.65 -26.83 10.78
CA SER A 170 10.19 -26.74 10.72
C SER A 170 9.70 -25.40 10.12
N VAL A 171 10.32 -24.28 10.48
CA VAL A 171 10.01 -22.95 9.92
C VAL A 171 10.36 -22.90 8.44
N ARG A 172 11.49 -23.49 8.03
CA ARG A 172 11.91 -23.54 6.63
C ARG A 172 10.93 -24.31 5.74
N ASN A 173 10.34 -25.37 6.28
CA ASN A 173 9.35 -26.20 5.59
C ASN A 173 7.90 -25.70 5.75
N SER A 174 7.71 -24.56 6.41
CA SER A 174 6.40 -24.00 6.69
C SER A 174 5.65 -23.52 5.43
N ALA A 175 4.32 -23.47 5.51
CA ALA A 175 3.50 -22.85 4.47
C ALA A 175 3.61 -21.32 4.54
N GLU A 176 3.80 -20.79 5.75
CA GLU A 176 3.90 -19.38 6.09
C GLU A 176 5.15 -18.74 5.46
N LEU A 177 6.31 -19.39 5.55
CA LEU A 177 7.52 -18.91 4.87
C LEU A 177 7.34 -18.91 3.35
N ARG A 178 6.71 -19.95 2.78
CA ARG A 178 6.44 -20.02 1.35
C ARG A 178 5.49 -18.90 0.90
N ALA A 179 4.40 -18.71 1.63
CA ALA A 179 3.44 -17.64 1.37
C ALA A 179 4.11 -16.25 1.44
N ALA A 180 4.99 -16.01 2.42
CA ALA A 180 5.74 -14.77 2.52
C ALA A 180 6.70 -14.57 1.33
N ILE A 181 7.43 -15.62 0.91
CA ILE A 181 8.32 -15.56 -0.26
C ILE A 181 7.51 -15.25 -1.54
N ASP A 182 6.40 -15.95 -1.76
CA ASP A 182 5.56 -15.78 -2.95
C ASP A 182 4.91 -14.39 -3.00
N ALA A 183 4.37 -13.92 -1.87
CA ALA A 183 3.79 -12.58 -1.75
C ALA A 183 4.84 -11.48 -1.96
N CYS A 184 6.04 -11.62 -1.38
CA CYS A 184 7.14 -10.67 -1.58
C CYS A 184 7.58 -10.63 -3.04
N ALA A 185 7.66 -11.79 -3.71
CA ALA A 185 8.01 -11.89 -5.12
C ALA A 185 6.95 -11.21 -6.01
N ALA A 186 5.67 -11.50 -5.78
CA ALA A 186 4.56 -10.90 -6.51
C ALA A 186 4.52 -9.37 -6.35
N LEU A 187 4.67 -8.86 -5.12
CA LEU A 187 4.73 -7.41 -4.86
C LEU A 187 5.92 -6.76 -5.55
N THR A 188 7.08 -7.41 -5.56
CA THR A 188 8.23 -6.80 -6.20
C THR A 188 8.11 -6.79 -7.72
N ALA A 189 7.53 -7.83 -8.32
CA ALA A 189 7.27 -7.86 -9.76
C ALA A 189 6.34 -6.71 -10.20
N LEU A 190 5.34 -6.38 -9.37
CA LEU A 190 4.37 -5.31 -9.65
C LEU A 190 4.87 -3.90 -9.32
N THR A 191 5.75 -3.77 -8.35
CA THR A 191 6.31 -2.46 -7.94
C THR A 191 7.65 -2.15 -8.63
N ALA A 192 8.24 -3.11 -9.36
CA ALA A 192 9.41 -2.87 -10.19
C ALA A 192 9.08 -1.75 -11.21
N PRO A 193 9.94 -0.71 -11.32
CA PRO A 193 9.77 0.28 -12.37
C PRO A 193 9.85 -0.45 -13.71
N ALA A 194 8.85 -0.27 -14.57
CA ALA A 194 8.86 -0.78 -15.94
C ALA A 194 10.19 -0.38 -16.58
N ALA A 195 11.09 -1.35 -16.73
CA ALA A 195 12.41 -1.11 -17.26
C ALA A 195 12.25 -0.73 -18.74
N GLY A 196 12.44 0.55 -19.05
CA GLY A 196 12.75 1.00 -20.41
C GLY A 196 11.56 1.41 -21.27
N THR A 197 11.06 2.62 -21.07
CA THR A 197 10.81 3.52 -22.20
C THR A 197 11.54 4.84 -21.92
N ARG A 198 12.86 4.84 -22.11
CA ARG A 198 13.59 6.08 -22.37
C ARG A 198 13.22 6.50 -23.78
N PRO A 199 12.57 7.67 -24.00
CA PRO A 199 12.57 8.25 -25.33
C PRO A 199 14.01 8.63 -25.65
N THR A 200 14.61 7.92 -26.61
CA THR A 200 15.83 8.35 -27.30
C THR A 200 15.55 9.75 -27.85
N ARG A 201 16.29 10.72 -27.34
CA ARG A 201 16.41 12.06 -27.94
C ARG A 201 17.44 12.02 -29.05
#